data_AF-A0AAV4E1N2-F1
#
_entry.id   AF-A0AAV4E1N2-F1
#
_cell.length_a   1.000
_cell.length_b   1.000
_cell.length_c   1.000
_cell.angle_alpha   90.00
_cell.angle_beta   90.00
_cell.angle_gamma   90.00
#
_symmetry.space_group_name_H-M   'P 1'
#
loop_
_entity.id
_entity.type
_entity.pdbx_description
1 polymer ?
#
loop_
_entity_poly.entity_id
_entity_poly.type
_entity_poly.pdbx_seq_one_letter_code
_entity_poly.pdbx_strand_id
1 'polypeptide(L)'
;MVKSDSYSSIKTILSEIVDNVMNRISIAAEDLSLSSTAASSCHGGDGASTDVSLIGSPIQSIRDRKRRRENGWKCNIAKARRNVGKDYVSKKGKHARERKVKAGCGIECRRKCHSVINEEERQQLFHRFWQLGCVDKQREYLNGVVVERKKKVTKVRETSRRKRTYQWHFKTSKGNF
;
A
#
# COMPACT_ATOMS: atom_id res chain seq x y z
N MET A 1 56.22 1.12 28.17
CA MET A 1 55.90 0.68 26.78
C MET A 1 54.52 1.18 26.42
N VAL A 2 54.46 2.00 25.37
CA VAL A 2 53.42 2.96 25.00
C VAL A 2 52.43 2.30 24.02
N LYS A 3 51.19 1.97 24.44
CA LYS A 3 50.12 1.48 23.53
C LYS A 3 48.69 1.83 23.97
N SER A 4 48.46 2.86 24.78
CA SER A 4 47.10 3.29 25.19
C SER A 4 46.46 4.30 24.25
N ASP A 5 47.25 5.13 23.58
CA ASP A 5 46.73 6.37 22.97
C ASP A 5 46.21 6.15 21.54
N SER A 6 46.69 5.11 20.87
CA SER A 6 46.24 4.73 19.53
C SER A 6 44.81 4.17 19.53
N TYR A 7 44.43 3.42 20.56
CA TYR A 7 43.11 2.77 20.64
C TYR A 7 41.97 3.76 20.91
N SER A 8 42.27 4.86 21.63
CA SER A 8 41.32 5.95 21.87
C SER A 8 41.04 6.73 20.58
N SER A 9 42.10 7.07 19.83
CA SER A 9 41.97 7.80 18.55
C SER A 9 41.22 6.99 17.48
N ILE A 10 41.48 5.68 17.39
CA ILE A 10 40.76 4.80 16.44
C ILE A 10 39.27 4.69 16.81
N LYS A 11 38.91 4.65 18.10
CA LYS A 11 37.51 4.62 18.53
C LYS A 11 36.75 5.89 18.16
N THR A 12 37.38 7.06 18.31
CA THR A 12 36.78 8.34 17.93
C THR A 12 36.57 8.43 16.41
N ILE A 13 37.56 8.00 15.62
CA ILE A 13 37.43 7.99 14.15
C ILE A 13 36.32 7.03 13.71
N LEU A 14 36.21 5.85 14.33
CA LEU A 14 35.15 4.90 14.00
C LEU A 14 33.76 5.42 14.39
N SER A 15 33.60 6.12 15.52
CA SER A 15 32.30 6.71 15.88
C SER A 15 31.90 7.82 14.90
N GLU A 16 32.84 8.69 14.52
CA GLU A 16 32.59 9.75 13.54
C GLU A 16 32.22 9.18 12.15
N ILE A 17 32.82 8.07 11.73
CA ILE A 17 32.45 7.40 10.48
C ILE A 17 31.04 6.82 10.57
N VAL A 18 30.67 6.17 11.68
CA VAL A 18 29.33 5.61 11.88
C VAL A 18 28.28 6.72 11.90
N ASP A 19 28.54 7.82 12.60
CA ASP A 19 27.63 8.98 12.66
C ASP A 19 27.45 9.62 11.29
N ASN A 20 28.53 9.75 10.50
CA ASN A 20 28.46 10.25 9.12
C ASN A 20 27.70 9.31 8.18
N VAL A 21 27.87 7.99 8.31
CA VAL A 21 27.11 7.01 7.51
C VAL A 21 25.62 7.05 7.87
N MET A 22 25.28 7.12 9.15
CA MET A 22 23.89 7.22 9.61
C MET A 22 23.22 8.52 9.17
N ASN A 23 23.96 9.62 9.17
CA ASN A 23 23.46 10.91 8.70
C ASN A 23 23.25 10.92 7.17
N ARG A 24 24.17 10.33 6.40
CA ARG A 24 24.02 10.19 4.94
C ARG A 24 22.85 9.28 4.54
N ILE A 25 22.60 8.20 5.30
CA ILE A 25 21.43 7.34 5.11
C ILE A 25 20.13 8.11 5.39
N SER A 26 20.13 9.01 6.37
CA SER A 26 18.96 9.85 6.70
C SER A 26 18.66 10.86 5.59
N ILE A 27 19.68 11.52 5.03
CA ILE A 27 19.52 12.48 3.92
C ILE A 27 19.01 11.76 2.65
N ALA A 28 19.55 10.57 2.32
CA ALA A 28 19.10 9.78 1.17
C ALA A 28 17.64 9.28 1.30
N ALA A 29 17.11 9.15 2.53
CA ALA A 29 15.72 8.78 2.76
C ALA A 29 14.73 9.93 2.52
N GLU A 30 15.18 11.19 2.56
CA GLU A 30 14.33 12.36 2.31
C GLU A 30 14.17 12.67 0.81
N ASP A 31 15.19 12.40 -0.02
CA ASP A 31 15.15 12.65 -1.47
C ASP A 31 14.36 11.61 -2.26
N LEU A 32 14.14 10.40 -1.72
CA LEU A 32 13.27 9.39 -2.33
C LEU A 32 11.76 9.63 -2.08
N SER A 33 11.40 10.84 -1.64
CA SER A 33 10.01 11.24 -1.33
C SER A 33 9.34 12.14 -2.38
N LEU A 34 10.03 12.48 -3.49
CA LEU A 34 9.48 13.34 -4.56
C LEU A 34 9.37 12.68 -5.94
N SER A 35 9.43 11.34 -6.02
CA SER A 35 8.87 10.63 -7.19
C SER A 35 7.34 10.63 -7.07
N SER A 36 6.73 11.60 -7.74
CA SER A 36 5.30 11.75 -8.02
C SER A 36 4.55 10.42 -8.15
N THR A 37 4.03 9.89 -7.05
CA THR A 37 2.86 9.02 -7.14
C THR A 37 1.67 9.96 -7.29
N ALA A 38 1.32 10.22 -8.54
CA ALA A 38 0.04 10.82 -8.89
C ALA A 38 -1.02 10.18 -7.98
N ALA A 39 -1.69 11.01 -7.17
CA ALA A 39 -2.90 10.59 -6.49
C ALA A 39 -3.90 10.24 -7.58
N SER A 40 -3.92 8.96 -7.97
CA SER A 40 -4.88 8.43 -8.91
C SER A 40 -6.23 8.57 -8.23
N SER A 41 -6.98 9.62 -8.62
CA SER A 41 -8.36 9.82 -8.22
C SER A 41 -9.09 8.51 -8.44
N CYS A 42 -9.76 8.00 -7.40
CA CYS A 42 -10.48 6.74 -7.43
C CYS A 42 -11.88 6.88 -8.06
N HIS A 43 -12.14 7.97 -8.78
CA HIS A 43 -13.40 8.15 -9.49
C HIS A 43 -13.21 7.65 -10.91
N GLY A 44 -13.82 6.51 -11.22
CA GLY A 44 -14.11 6.13 -12.60
C GLY A 44 -14.99 7.22 -13.19
N GLY A 45 -14.43 7.99 -14.13
CA GLY A 45 -15.18 8.89 -14.97
C GLY A 45 -15.57 8.13 -16.23
N ASP A 46 -16.87 7.99 -16.46
CA ASP A 46 -17.43 7.52 -17.71
C ASP A 46 -16.96 8.41 -18.86
N GLY A 47 -16.48 7.78 -19.93
CA GLY A 47 -16.12 8.47 -21.16
C GLY A 47 -17.37 9.05 -21.83
N ALA A 48 -17.38 10.37 -22.01
CA ALA A 48 -18.26 11.02 -22.96
C ALA A 48 -17.42 11.92 -23.87
N SER A 49 -17.52 11.60 -25.16
CA SER A 49 -16.74 12.09 -26.29
C SER A 49 -16.72 13.61 -26.40
N THR A 50 -15.54 14.15 -26.71
CA THR A 50 -15.32 15.55 -27.12
C THR A 50 -15.88 15.81 -28.52
N ASP A 51 -16.66 16.87 -28.67
CA ASP A 51 -16.72 17.64 -29.91
C ASP A 51 -16.48 19.12 -29.60
N VAL A 52 -15.52 19.71 -30.31
CA VAL A 52 -15.03 21.09 -30.17
C VAL A 52 -15.42 21.85 -31.42
N SER A 53 -16.08 22.99 -31.25
CA SER A 53 -16.19 24.02 -32.29
C SER A 53 -15.91 25.40 -31.69
N LEU A 54 -14.84 26.03 -32.20
CA LEU A 54 -14.24 27.30 -31.81
C LEU A 54 -14.99 28.49 -32.43
N ILE A 55 -15.43 29.46 -31.63
CA ILE A 55 -15.59 30.85 -32.08
C ILE A 55 -15.06 31.78 -30.99
N GLY A 56 -14.00 32.51 -31.34
CA GLY A 56 -13.26 33.39 -30.43
C GLY A 56 -14.05 34.62 -30.02
N SER A 57 -14.02 34.93 -28.72
CA SER A 57 -14.36 36.23 -28.15
C SER A 57 -13.26 36.63 -27.16
N PRO A 58 -13.00 37.94 -26.94
CA PRO A 58 -11.88 38.40 -26.12
C PRO A 58 -12.05 37.93 -24.67
N ILE A 59 -11.18 37.03 -24.22
CA ILE A 59 -11.20 36.48 -22.86
C ILE A 59 -10.70 37.58 -21.92
N GLN A 60 -11.63 38.32 -21.31
CA GLN A 60 -11.32 39.04 -20.08
C GLN A 60 -10.86 38.00 -19.07
N SER A 61 -9.65 38.16 -18.52
CA SER A 61 -9.08 37.21 -17.56
C SER A 61 -9.92 37.24 -16.28
N ILE A 62 -10.96 36.40 -16.23
CA ILE A 62 -11.57 36.02 -14.96
C ILE A 62 -10.42 35.43 -14.16
N ARG A 63 -9.98 36.13 -13.11
CA ARG A 63 -9.01 35.58 -12.16
C ARG A 63 -9.70 34.40 -11.51
N ASP A 64 -9.50 33.22 -12.08
CA ASP A 64 -9.97 31.97 -11.52
C ASP A 64 -9.54 31.95 -10.05
N ARG A 65 -10.53 31.84 -9.16
CA ARG A 65 -10.27 31.72 -7.73
C ARG A 65 -9.30 30.55 -7.57
N LYS A 66 -8.06 30.82 -7.16
CA LYS A 66 -6.97 29.84 -7.06
C LYS A 66 -7.53 28.54 -6.50
N ARG A 67 -7.63 27.51 -7.37
CA ARG A 67 -8.31 26.25 -7.02
C ARG A 67 -7.72 25.75 -5.70
N ARG A 68 -8.58 25.49 -4.71
CA ARG A 68 -8.13 24.96 -3.40
C ARG A 68 -7.31 23.70 -3.67
N ARG A 69 -6.12 23.61 -3.09
CA ARG A 69 -5.26 22.43 -3.21
C ARG A 69 -5.86 21.28 -2.40
N GLU A 70 -6.75 20.51 -3.01
CA GLU A 70 -7.45 19.39 -2.38
C GLU A 70 -6.49 18.34 -1.81
N ASN A 71 -5.36 18.10 -2.48
CA ASN A 71 -4.35 17.13 -2.02
C ASN A 71 -3.73 17.50 -0.66
N GLY A 72 -3.72 18.79 -0.31
CA GLY A 72 -3.21 19.28 0.97
C GLY A 72 -4.19 19.13 2.12
N TRP A 73 -5.44 18.73 1.87
CA TRP A 73 -6.42 18.57 2.94
C TRP A 73 -6.02 17.40 3.83
N LYS A 74 -6.01 17.63 5.15
CA LYS A 74 -5.67 16.60 6.16
C LYS A 74 -6.46 15.29 5.94
N CYS A 75 -7.73 15.40 5.52
CA CYS A 75 -8.56 14.23 5.20
C CYS A 75 -8.06 13.46 3.96
N ASN A 76 -7.63 14.16 2.91
CA ASN A 76 -7.14 13.56 1.67
C ASN A 76 -5.76 12.93 1.89
N ILE A 77 -4.87 13.60 2.63
CA ILE A 77 -3.59 13.04 3.07
C ILE A 77 -3.82 11.76 3.89
N ALA A 78 -4.71 11.80 4.89
CA ALA A 78 -5.02 10.62 5.70
C ALA A 78 -5.66 9.49 4.88
N LYS A 79 -6.52 9.82 3.90
CA LYS A 79 -7.11 8.85 2.97
C LYS A 79 -6.03 8.20 2.10
N ALA A 80 -5.13 8.98 1.52
CA ALA A 80 -4.02 8.50 0.71
C ALA A 80 -3.11 7.57 1.51
N ARG A 81 -2.66 8.00 2.71
CA ARG A 81 -1.83 7.17 3.61
C ARG A 81 -2.52 5.87 4.00
N ARG A 82 -3.80 5.92 4.35
CA ARG A 82 -4.60 4.72 4.66
C ARG A 82 -4.65 3.75 3.49
N ASN A 83 -4.84 4.24 2.27
CA ASN A 83 -4.97 3.41 1.08
C ASN A 83 -3.65 2.73 0.69
N VAL A 84 -2.50 3.34 0.96
CA VAL A 84 -1.18 2.70 0.80
C VAL A 84 -0.73 1.91 2.05
N GLY A 85 -1.58 1.82 3.07
CA GLY A 85 -1.29 1.08 4.29
C GLY A 85 -0.28 1.75 5.23
N LYS A 86 0.06 3.02 5.02
CA LYS A 86 0.94 3.79 5.92
C LYS A 86 0.17 4.24 7.17
N ASP A 87 0.92 4.58 8.21
CA ASP A 87 0.39 5.20 9.42
C ASP A 87 -0.32 6.52 9.10
N TYR A 88 -1.32 6.90 9.90
CA TYR A 88 -2.02 8.17 9.72
C TYR A 88 -2.76 8.59 10.99
N VAL A 89 -3.07 9.88 11.08
CA VAL A 89 -3.92 10.42 12.14
C VAL A 89 -5.35 10.55 11.64
N SER A 90 -6.29 9.95 12.36
CA SER A 90 -7.72 10.07 12.05
C SER A 90 -8.25 11.48 12.34
N LYS A 91 -9.44 11.83 11.81
CA LYS A 91 -10.10 13.11 12.14
C LYS A 91 -10.30 13.32 13.65
N LYS A 92 -10.41 12.24 14.43
CA LYS A 92 -10.55 12.27 15.90
C LYS A 92 -9.20 12.31 16.64
N GLY A 93 -8.09 12.52 15.95
CA GLY A 93 -6.75 12.57 16.56
C GLY A 93 -6.12 11.21 16.87
N LYS A 94 -6.85 10.10 16.73
CA LYS A 94 -6.29 8.75 16.95
C LYS A 94 -5.22 8.43 15.90
N HIS A 95 -4.04 8.03 16.36
CA HIS A 95 -2.95 7.51 15.52
C HIS A 95 -3.22 6.06 15.12
N ALA A 96 -3.27 5.80 13.82
CA ALA A 96 -3.33 4.47 13.24
C ALA A 96 -1.94 4.09 12.74
N ARG A 97 -1.40 2.96 13.20
CA ARG A 97 -0.07 2.47 12.78
C ARG A 97 -0.11 1.97 11.33
N GLU A 98 1.06 1.96 10.71
CA GLU A 98 1.27 1.34 9.41
C GLU A 98 0.91 -0.15 9.44
N ARG A 99 0.48 -0.66 8.29
CA ARG A 99 0.14 -2.07 8.12
C ARG A 99 1.42 -2.85 7.88
N LYS A 100 1.50 -4.02 8.51
CA LYS A 100 2.60 -4.98 8.33
C LYS A 100 2.04 -6.35 8.04
N VAL A 101 2.83 -7.16 7.36
CA VAL A 101 2.58 -8.60 7.25
C VAL A 101 2.57 -9.17 8.67
N LYS A 102 1.54 -9.92 9.00
CA LYS A 102 1.46 -10.60 10.31
C LYS A 102 2.29 -11.88 10.27
N ALA A 103 2.52 -12.51 11.42
CA ALA A 103 3.08 -13.86 11.45
C ALA A 103 2.30 -14.82 10.53
N GLY A 104 3.02 -15.75 9.91
CA GLY A 104 2.44 -16.79 9.07
C GLY A 104 1.57 -17.76 9.86
N CYS A 105 0.88 -18.65 9.16
CA CYS A 105 0.26 -19.78 9.83
C CYS A 105 1.34 -20.70 10.42
N GLY A 106 1.11 -21.23 11.61
CA GLY A 106 2.00 -22.22 12.22
C GLY A 106 1.98 -23.58 11.51
N ILE A 107 2.84 -24.48 11.96
CA ILE A 107 3.04 -25.84 11.40
C ILE A 107 1.75 -26.66 11.44
N GLU A 108 0.92 -26.48 12.46
CA GLU A 108 -0.36 -27.18 12.65
C GLU A 108 -1.50 -26.66 11.75
N CYS A 109 -1.21 -25.77 10.81
CA CYS A 109 -2.21 -25.25 9.90
C CYS A 109 -2.81 -26.39 9.06
N ARG A 110 -4.12 -26.63 9.19
CA ARG A 110 -4.87 -27.62 8.39
C ARG A 110 -4.66 -27.46 6.88
N ARG A 111 -4.43 -26.23 6.42
CA ARG A 111 -4.23 -25.88 5.00
C ARG A 111 -2.76 -25.98 4.57
N LYS A 112 -1.85 -26.28 5.49
CA LYS A 112 -0.40 -26.36 5.29
C LYS A 112 0.17 -25.09 4.62
N CYS A 113 -0.38 -23.91 4.93
CA CYS A 113 0.00 -22.66 4.26
C CYS A 113 1.50 -22.40 4.30
N HIS A 114 2.18 -22.74 5.41
CA HIS A 114 3.62 -22.57 5.58
C HIS A 114 4.45 -23.37 4.57
N SER A 115 3.96 -24.51 4.08
CA SER A 115 4.68 -25.29 3.06
C SER A 115 4.39 -24.80 1.64
N VAL A 116 3.35 -23.98 1.45
CA VAL A 116 2.86 -23.56 0.13
C VAL A 116 3.23 -22.12 -0.20
N ILE A 117 3.21 -21.23 0.80
CA ILE A 117 3.51 -19.81 0.65
C ILE A 117 4.68 -19.48 1.57
N ASN A 118 5.81 -19.13 0.98
CA ASN A 118 7.00 -18.72 1.74
C ASN A 118 6.86 -17.27 2.23
N GLU A 119 7.70 -16.86 3.18
CA GLU A 119 7.61 -15.53 3.79
C GLU A 119 7.77 -14.40 2.76
N GLU A 120 8.69 -14.57 1.80
CA GLU A 120 8.95 -13.60 0.73
C GLU A 120 7.72 -13.42 -0.16
N GLU A 121 7.02 -14.51 -0.50
CA GLU A 121 5.78 -14.46 -1.30
C GLU A 121 4.67 -13.72 -0.54
N ARG A 122 4.57 -13.93 0.79
CA ARG A 122 3.61 -13.20 1.64
C ARG A 122 3.90 -11.70 1.64
N GLN A 123 5.17 -11.33 1.71
CA GLN A 123 5.60 -9.93 1.65
C GLN A 123 5.33 -9.32 0.27
N GLN A 124 5.60 -10.05 -0.81
CA GLN A 124 5.30 -9.59 -2.17
C GLN A 124 3.80 -9.40 -2.39
N LEU A 125 2.96 -10.35 -1.98
CA LEU A 125 1.50 -10.23 -2.06
C LEU A 125 1.00 -9.02 -1.27
N PHE A 126 1.54 -8.81 -0.08
CA PHE A 126 1.21 -7.66 0.76
C PHE A 126 1.61 -6.34 0.10
N HIS A 127 2.84 -6.25 -0.42
CA HIS A 127 3.33 -5.05 -1.09
C HIS A 127 2.52 -4.73 -2.33
N ARG A 128 2.31 -5.72 -3.22
CA ARG A 128 1.49 -5.57 -4.43
C ARG A 128 0.10 -5.03 -4.12
N PHE A 129 -0.55 -5.55 -3.07
CA PHE A 129 -1.88 -5.10 -2.68
C PHE A 129 -1.90 -3.65 -2.18
N TRP A 130 -0.99 -3.27 -1.27
CA TRP A 130 -0.99 -1.93 -0.67
C TRP A 130 -0.43 -0.86 -1.62
N GLN A 131 0.51 -1.21 -2.49
CA GLN A 131 1.08 -0.30 -3.49
C GLN A 131 0.02 0.23 -4.48
N LEU A 132 -1.11 -0.47 -4.66
CA LEU A 132 -2.22 0.00 -5.49
C LEU A 132 -2.77 1.37 -5.06
N GLY A 133 -2.68 1.72 -3.77
CA GLY A 133 -3.00 3.06 -3.24
C GLY A 133 -4.45 3.52 -3.45
N CYS A 134 -5.31 2.66 -3.98
CA CYS A 134 -6.69 2.95 -4.33
C CYS A 134 -7.58 1.78 -3.92
N VAL A 135 -8.68 2.08 -3.22
CA VAL A 135 -9.61 1.07 -2.70
C VAL A 135 -10.28 0.29 -3.82
N ASP A 136 -10.59 0.94 -4.94
CA ASP A 136 -11.26 0.27 -6.06
C ASP A 136 -10.30 -0.66 -6.81
N LYS A 137 -9.05 -0.23 -7.04
CA LYS A 137 -7.99 -1.12 -7.56
C LYS A 137 -7.72 -2.29 -6.61
N GLN A 138 -7.74 -2.06 -5.31
CA GLN A 138 -7.61 -3.11 -4.30
C GLN A 138 -8.76 -4.12 -4.36
N ARG A 139 -10.00 -3.65 -4.56
CA ARG A 139 -11.17 -4.52 -4.74
C ARG A 139 -11.07 -5.32 -6.03
N GLU A 140 -10.66 -4.69 -7.12
CA GLU A 140 -10.45 -5.34 -8.41
C GLU A 140 -9.37 -6.43 -8.32
N TYR A 141 -8.25 -6.13 -7.67
CA TYR A 141 -7.22 -7.12 -7.37
C TYR A 141 -7.79 -8.32 -6.59
N LEU A 142 -8.61 -8.08 -5.57
CA LEU A 142 -9.26 -9.14 -4.80
C LEU A 142 -10.25 -9.94 -5.64
N ASN A 143 -11.00 -9.30 -6.54
CA ASN A 143 -11.93 -10.00 -7.43
C ASN A 143 -11.19 -10.94 -8.39
N GLY A 144 -10.00 -10.56 -8.86
CA GLY A 144 -9.16 -11.42 -9.71
C GLY A 144 -8.63 -12.68 -9.01
N VAL A 145 -8.59 -12.70 -7.68
CA VAL A 145 -8.13 -13.83 -6.86
C VAL A 145 -9.27 -14.58 -6.15
N VAL A 146 -10.53 -14.26 -6.46
CA VAL A 146 -11.70 -14.94 -5.90
C VAL A 146 -12.38 -15.78 -6.97
N VAL A 147 -12.66 -17.04 -6.66
CA VAL A 147 -13.51 -17.89 -7.50
C VAL A 147 -14.79 -18.25 -6.77
N GLU A 148 -15.91 -18.03 -7.44
CA GLU A 148 -17.21 -18.53 -6.99
C GLU A 148 -17.27 -20.06 -7.15
N ARG A 149 -17.70 -20.73 -6.10
CA ARG A 149 -17.98 -22.17 -6.11
C ARG A 149 -19.41 -22.42 -5.69
N LYS A 150 -20.06 -23.34 -6.40
CA LYS A 150 -21.33 -23.90 -5.96
C LYS A 150 -21.15 -24.56 -4.60
N LYS A 151 -22.11 -24.35 -3.71
CA LYS A 151 -22.13 -25.00 -2.40
C LYS A 151 -22.19 -26.51 -2.59
N LYS A 152 -21.20 -27.24 -2.07
CA LYS A 152 -21.29 -28.71 -1.92
C LYS A 152 -22.31 -29.00 -0.83
N VAL A 153 -23.50 -29.44 -1.20
CA VAL A 153 -24.57 -29.78 -0.25
C VAL A 153 -24.31 -31.21 0.25
N THR A 154 -24.01 -31.38 1.54
CA THR A 154 -23.82 -32.72 2.13
C THR A 154 -25.06 -33.19 2.90
N LYS A 155 -25.86 -32.26 3.43
CA LYS A 155 -27.21 -32.49 3.96
C LYS A 155 -28.05 -31.26 3.66
N VAL A 156 -29.23 -31.45 3.06
CA VAL A 156 -30.18 -30.35 2.82
C VAL A 156 -30.68 -29.88 4.17
N ARG A 157 -30.11 -28.80 4.70
CA ARG A 157 -30.78 -28.01 5.74
C ARG A 157 -31.63 -26.99 5.00
N GLU A 158 -32.93 -27.19 5.04
CA GLU A 158 -33.97 -26.40 4.35
C GLU A 158 -33.88 -24.89 4.64
N THR A 159 -33.20 -24.51 5.73
CA THR A 159 -33.11 -23.13 6.24
C THR A 159 -31.85 -22.34 5.81
N SER A 160 -30.93 -22.92 5.03
CA SER A 160 -29.67 -22.24 4.73
C SER A 160 -29.84 -21.14 3.66
N ARG A 161 -29.83 -19.87 4.07
CA ARG A 161 -29.85 -18.69 3.17
C ARG A 161 -28.61 -18.52 2.27
N ARG A 162 -27.52 -19.27 2.51
CA ARG A 162 -26.26 -19.13 1.75
C ARG A 162 -26.35 -19.89 0.42
N LYS A 163 -26.45 -19.13 -0.69
CA LYS A 163 -26.50 -19.66 -2.07
C LYS A 163 -25.12 -19.93 -2.69
N ARG A 164 -24.11 -19.13 -2.34
CA ARG A 164 -22.77 -19.12 -2.97
C ARG A 164 -21.68 -19.23 -1.91
N THR A 165 -20.56 -19.81 -2.32
CA THR A 165 -19.33 -19.85 -1.52
C THR A 165 -18.18 -19.32 -2.36
N TYR A 166 -17.35 -18.48 -1.78
CA TYR A 166 -16.17 -17.94 -2.45
C TYR A 166 -14.92 -18.64 -1.92
N GLN A 167 -14.01 -18.97 -2.83
CA GLN A 167 -12.68 -19.46 -2.51
C GLN A 167 -11.64 -18.48 -3.03
N TRP A 168 -10.68 -18.16 -2.18
CA TRP A 168 -9.55 -17.31 -2.51
C TRP A 168 -8.45 -18.19 -3.08
N HIS A 169 -7.78 -17.70 -4.12
CA HIS A 169 -6.66 -18.39 -4.74
C HIS A 169 -5.52 -17.42 -5.05
N PHE A 170 -4.30 -17.80 -4.76
CA PHE A 170 -3.11 -17.04 -5.11
C PHE A 170 -2.20 -17.88 -5.99
N LYS A 171 -1.56 -17.24 -6.97
CA LYS A 171 -0.49 -17.86 -7.74
C LYS A 171 0.77 -17.87 -6.86
N THR A 172 1.25 -19.04 -6.50
CA THR A 172 2.52 -19.23 -5.80
C THR A 172 3.50 -19.95 -6.70
N SER A 173 4.78 -19.94 -6.34
CA SER A 173 5.83 -20.71 -7.03
C SER A 173 5.51 -22.21 -7.15
N LYS A 174 4.72 -22.75 -6.22
CA LYS A 174 4.32 -24.17 -6.15
C LYS A 174 2.97 -24.48 -6.82
N GLY A 175 2.32 -23.49 -7.43
CA GLY A 175 1.04 -23.64 -8.13
C GLY A 175 -0.05 -22.69 -7.64
N ASN A 176 -1.31 -22.98 -7.99
CA ASN A 176 -2.46 -22.21 -7.50
C ASN A 176 -2.89 -22.73 -6.11
N PHE A 177 -2.90 -21.86 -5.10
CA PHE A 177 -3.34 -22.17 -3.73
C PHE A 177 -4.57 -21.37 -3.32
#